data_AF-A0A2N1TJU1-F1
#
_entry.id   AF-A0A2N1TJU1-F1
#
_cell.length_a   1.000
_cell.length_b   1.000
_cell.length_c   1.000
_cell.angle_alpha   90.00
_cell.angle_beta   90.00
_cell.angle_gamma   90.00
#
_symmetry.space_group_name_H-M   'P 1'
#
loop_
_entity.id
_entity.type
_entity.pdbx_description
1 polymer ?
#
loop_
_entity_poly.entity_id
_entity_poly.type
_entity_poly.pdbx_seq_one_letter_code
_entity_poly.pdbx_strand_id
1 'polypeptide(L)'
;MSEDRIKKFEVRRQQLEKMSDEQLKNRFWELCNQIVEPMVDYGKKYTSQSIERSVLLRMGIDSVTSQGVVSRINEAGLLGKGAGHVVLKVSQKHKVDLRAAAKRINEDKTALEGLF
;
A
#
# COMPACT_ATOMS: atom_id res chain seq x y z
N MET A 1 12.29 41.50 0.76
CA MET A 1 11.95 40.07 0.99
C MET A 1 12.74 39.40 2.13
N SER A 2 13.77 40.04 2.72
CA SER A 2 14.59 39.44 3.80
C SER A 2 14.09 39.74 5.23
N GLU A 3 13.70 40.99 5.52
CA GLU A 3 13.37 41.41 6.89
C GLU A 3 12.09 40.78 7.46
N ASP A 4 11.03 40.67 6.65
CA ASP A 4 9.78 40.06 7.09
C ASP A 4 9.95 38.58 7.46
N ARG A 5 10.79 37.85 6.70
CA ARG A 5 11.12 36.45 6.99
C ARG A 5 11.88 36.31 8.30
N ILE A 6 12.85 37.20 8.57
CA ILE A 6 13.63 37.21 9.82
C ILE A 6 12.71 37.52 11.00
N LYS A 7 11.85 38.54 10.89
CA LYS A 7 10.87 38.87 11.96
C LYS A 7 9.97 37.67 12.28
N LYS A 8 9.45 36.97 11.26
CA LYS A 8 8.64 35.76 11.45
C LYS A 8 9.42 34.61 12.10
N PHE A 9 10.71 34.47 11.78
CA PHE A 9 11.58 33.48 12.40
C PHE A 9 11.81 33.77 13.88
N GLU A 10 12.22 34.99 14.23
CA GLU A 10 12.51 35.37 15.62
C GLU A 10 11.29 35.17 16.53
N VAL A 11 10.10 35.59 16.08
CA VAL A 11 8.84 35.38 16.82
C VAL A 11 8.55 33.89 17.05
N ARG A 12 8.81 33.01 16.07
CA ARG A 12 8.57 31.56 16.20
C ARG A 12 9.64 30.88 17.06
N ARG A 13 10.89 31.33 16.97
CA ARG A 13 12.03 30.77 17.70
C ARG A 13 11.92 31.01 19.21
N GLN A 14 11.37 32.14 19.64
CA GLN A 14 11.21 32.46 21.07
C GLN A 14 10.53 31.35 21.89
N GLN A 15 9.59 30.60 21.28
CA GLN A 15 8.93 29.48 21.94
C GLN A 15 9.84 28.25 22.14
N LEU A 16 10.91 28.15 21.35
CA LEU A 16 11.88 27.05 21.33
C LEU A 16 13.13 27.35 22.15
N GLU A 17 13.47 28.62 22.40
CA GLU A 17 14.67 29.01 23.16
C GLU A 17 14.70 28.48 24.61
N LYS A 18 13.54 28.11 25.16
CA LYS A 18 13.43 27.54 26.51
C LYS A 18 13.79 26.05 26.57
N MET A 19 13.96 25.40 25.43
CA MET A 19 14.23 23.97 25.34
C MET A 19 15.74 23.70 25.26
N SER A 20 16.22 22.67 25.96
CA SER A 20 17.57 22.14 25.73
C SER A 20 17.68 21.49 24.34
N ASP A 21 18.90 21.29 23.85
CA ASP A 21 19.13 20.59 22.58
C ASP A 21 18.48 19.19 22.55
N GLU A 22 18.50 18.49 23.68
CA GLU A 22 17.84 17.19 23.81
C GLU A 22 16.32 17.30 23.71
N GLN A 23 15.72 18.29 24.39
CA GLN A 23 14.28 18.55 24.31
C GLN A 23 13.87 18.97 22.89
N LEU A 24 14.67 19.79 22.21
CA LEU A 24 14.44 20.19 20.81
C LEU A 24 14.48 18.98 19.88
N LYS A 25 15.48 18.10 20.05
CA LYS A 25 15.61 16.87 19.27
C LYS A 25 14.44 15.92 19.50
N ASN A 26 14.02 15.75 20.75
CA ASN A 26 12.88 14.90 21.09
C ASN A 26 11.59 15.44 20.48
N ARG A 27 11.35 16.75 20.60
CA ARG A 27 10.18 17.40 20.00
C ARG A 27 10.18 17.30 18.47
N PHE A 28 11.34 17.40 17.83
CA PHE A 28 11.47 17.20 16.39
C PHE A 28 10.99 15.80 15.98
N TRP A 29 11.48 14.75 16.64
CA TRP A 29 11.09 13.37 16.33
C TRP A 29 9.64 13.06 16.69
N GLU A 30 9.12 13.62 17.79
CA GLU A 30 7.70 13.51 18.15
C GLU A 30 6.81 14.06 17.01
N LEU A 31 7.10 15.26 16.52
CA LEU A 31 6.36 15.86 15.42
C LEU A 31 6.52 15.07 14.12
N CYS A 32 7.73 14.58 13.81
CA CYS A 32 7.94 13.70 12.65
C CYS A 32 7.09 12.43 12.75
N ASN A 33 7.02 11.81 13.93
CA ASN A 33 6.20 10.62 14.17
C ASN A 33 4.71 10.91 13.98
N GLN A 34 4.21 12.02 14.54
CA GLN A 34 2.81 12.45 14.36
C GLN A 34 2.46 12.68 12.88
N ILE A 35 3.40 13.22 12.09
CA ILE A 35 3.18 13.43 10.65
C ILE A 35 3.08 12.10 9.88
N VAL A 36 3.93 11.11 10.20
CA VAL A 36 3.98 9.85 9.45
C VAL A 36 2.97 8.81 9.93
N GLU A 37 2.51 8.89 11.18
CA GLU A 37 1.53 7.97 11.77
C GLU A 37 0.28 7.72 10.89
N PRO A 38 -0.43 8.75 10.38
CA PRO A 38 -1.58 8.52 9.50
C PRO A 38 -1.20 7.86 8.17
N MET A 39 0.02 8.08 7.66
CA MET A 39 0.49 7.43 6.44
C MET A 39 0.74 5.94 6.65
N VAL A 40 1.31 5.57 7.81
CA VAL A 40 1.53 4.17 8.18
C VAL A 40 0.19 3.46 8.41
N ASP A 41 -0.77 4.10 9.08
CA ASP A 41 -2.12 3.55 9.25
C ASP A 41 -2.82 3.31 7.91
N TYR A 42 -2.69 4.26 6.96
CA TYR A 42 -3.19 4.09 5.60
C TYR A 42 -2.59 2.85 4.93
N GLY A 43 -1.26 2.67 5.02
CA GLY A 43 -0.56 1.50 4.47
C GLY A 43 -0.97 0.16 5.10
N LYS A 44 -1.49 0.15 6.34
CA LYS A 44 -2.00 -1.07 6.99
C LYS A 44 -3.41 -1.44 6.55
N LYS A 45 -4.24 -0.43 6.22
CA LYS A 45 -5.67 -0.60 5.94
C LYS A 45 -6.00 -0.81 4.46
N TYR A 46 -5.16 -0.28 3.58
CA TYR A 46 -5.43 -0.27 2.14
C TYR A 46 -4.35 -1.02 1.36
N THR A 47 -4.74 -1.50 0.19
CA THR A 47 -3.83 -2.09 -0.79
C THR A 47 -3.86 -1.29 -2.09
N SER A 48 -2.99 -1.66 -3.02
CA SER A 48 -2.93 -1.11 -4.37
C SER A 48 -2.62 -2.21 -5.37
N GLN A 49 -2.88 -1.97 -6.65
CA GLN A 49 -2.54 -2.94 -7.69
C GLN A 49 -1.05 -3.30 -7.70
N SER A 50 -0.14 -2.37 -7.38
CA SER A 50 1.28 -2.66 -7.30
C SER A 50 1.63 -3.57 -6.11
N ILE A 51 1.00 -3.35 -4.94
CA ILE A 51 1.15 -4.23 -3.77
C ILE A 51 0.65 -5.62 -4.12
N GLU A 52 -0.53 -5.75 -4.73
CA GLU A 52 -1.10 -7.05 -5.11
C GLU A 52 -0.24 -7.79 -6.16
N ARG A 53 0.32 -7.08 -7.15
CA ARG A 53 1.30 -7.69 -8.08
C ARG A 53 2.52 -8.22 -7.33
N SER A 54 3.04 -7.48 -6.35
CA SER A 54 4.18 -7.94 -5.55
C SER A 54 3.88 -9.21 -4.76
N VAL A 55 2.62 -9.41 -4.34
CA VAL A 55 2.17 -10.65 -3.68
C VAL A 55 2.19 -11.80 -4.68
N LEU A 56 1.64 -11.62 -5.88
CA LEU A 56 1.63 -12.66 -6.92
C LEU A 56 3.04 -13.06 -7.37
N LEU A 57 3.97 -12.10 -7.49
CA LEU A 57 5.38 -12.38 -7.77
C LEU A 57 6.00 -13.30 -6.70
N ARG A 58 5.71 -13.04 -5.41
CA ARG A 58 6.15 -13.90 -4.29
C ARG A 58 5.48 -15.28 -4.28
N MET A 59 4.32 -15.41 -4.91
CA MET A 59 3.63 -16.69 -5.15
C MET A 59 4.18 -17.45 -6.36
N GLY A 60 5.20 -16.94 -7.05
CA GLY A 60 5.85 -17.60 -8.18
C GLY A 60 5.12 -17.45 -9.52
N ILE A 61 4.25 -16.43 -9.63
CA ILE A 61 3.60 -16.00 -10.88
C ILE A 61 4.45 -14.91 -11.50
N ASP A 62 4.70 -14.97 -12.81
CA ASP A 62 5.55 -13.99 -13.48
C ASP A 62 4.89 -12.60 -13.59
N SER A 63 5.69 -11.59 -13.91
CA SER A 63 5.26 -10.18 -13.95
C SER A 63 4.15 -9.92 -14.98
N VAL A 64 4.25 -10.55 -16.16
CA VAL A 64 3.30 -10.34 -17.27
C VAL A 64 1.94 -10.94 -16.89
N THR A 65 1.94 -12.17 -16.40
CA THR A 65 0.71 -12.83 -15.91
C THR A 65 0.09 -12.04 -14.75
N SER A 66 0.92 -11.61 -13.80
CA SER A 66 0.46 -10.88 -12.60
C SER A 66 -0.23 -9.56 -12.93
N GLN A 67 0.23 -8.84 -13.97
CA GLN A 67 -0.40 -7.60 -14.40
C GLN A 67 -1.84 -7.82 -14.87
N GLY A 68 -2.06 -8.82 -15.74
CA GLY A 68 -3.41 -9.14 -16.22
C GLY A 68 -4.34 -9.61 -15.10
N VAL A 69 -3.82 -10.44 -14.20
CA VAL A 69 -4.58 -11.00 -13.08
C VAL A 69 -5.07 -9.89 -12.17
N VAL A 70 -4.18 -8.99 -11.76
CA VAL A 70 -4.55 -7.88 -10.88
C VAL A 70 -5.52 -6.91 -11.55
N SER A 71 -5.39 -6.64 -12.85
CA SER A 71 -6.35 -5.80 -13.59
C SER A 71 -7.76 -6.39 -13.51
N ARG A 72 -7.90 -7.68 -13.82
CA ARG A 72 -9.20 -8.36 -13.79
C ARG A 72 -9.81 -8.44 -12.40
N ILE A 73 -8.99 -8.67 -11.38
CA ILE A 73 -9.43 -8.67 -9.98
C ILE A 73 -9.90 -7.28 -9.55
N ASN A 74 -9.20 -6.23 -9.99
CA ASN A 74 -9.60 -4.86 -9.72
C ASN A 74 -10.90 -4.48 -10.44
N GLU A 75 -11.04 -4.84 -11.72
CA GLU A 75 -12.26 -4.64 -12.51
C GLU A 75 -13.47 -5.37 -11.90
N ALA A 76 -13.25 -6.55 -11.30
CA ALA A 76 -14.28 -7.31 -10.57
C ALA A 76 -14.59 -6.74 -9.17
N GLY A 77 -13.94 -5.66 -8.73
CA GLY A 77 -14.14 -5.08 -7.39
C GLY A 77 -13.60 -5.94 -6.25
N LEU A 78 -12.74 -6.94 -6.55
CA LEU A 78 -12.24 -7.92 -5.59
C LEU A 78 -10.86 -7.56 -5.02
N LEU A 79 -10.29 -6.40 -5.36
CA LEU A 79 -8.95 -6.01 -4.90
C LEU A 79 -8.84 -5.99 -3.36
N GLY A 80 -9.90 -5.54 -2.68
CA GLY A 80 -9.97 -5.54 -1.21
C GLY A 80 -10.00 -6.94 -0.56
N LYS A 81 -10.15 -8.01 -1.34
CA LYS A 81 -10.01 -9.40 -0.87
C LYS A 81 -8.57 -9.92 -0.96
N GLY A 82 -7.68 -9.19 -1.65
CA GLY A 82 -6.30 -9.56 -1.95
C GLY A 82 -6.19 -10.47 -3.18
N ALA A 83 -5.36 -10.11 -4.15
CA ALA A 83 -5.19 -10.86 -5.39
C ALA A 83 -4.60 -12.25 -5.17
N GLY A 84 -3.66 -12.38 -4.22
CA GLY A 84 -3.12 -13.69 -3.84
C GLY A 84 -4.19 -14.64 -3.29
N HIS A 85 -5.12 -14.11 -2.48
CA HIS A 85 -6.24 -14.89 -1.94
C HIS A 85 -7.24 -15.26 -3.04
N VAL A 86 -7.53 -14.35 -3.96
CA VAL A 86 -8.38 -14.64 -5.13
C VAL A 86 -7.78 -15.78 -5.97
N VAL A 87 -6.48 -15.71 -6.31
CA VAL A 87 -5.80 -16.78 -7.06
C VAL A 87 -5.86 -18.11 -6.30
N LEU A 88 -5.63 -18.10 -4.99
CA LEU A 88 -5.74 -19.30 -4.15
C LEU A 88 -7.15 -19.91 -4.21
N LYS A 89 -8.21 -19.10 -4.11
CA LYS A 89 -9.59 -19.58 -4.20
C LYS A 89 -9.90 -20.16 -5.59
N VAL A 90 -9.44 -19.54 -6.67
CA VAL A 90 -9.60 -20.08 -8.04
C VAL A 90 -8.87 -21.41 -8.18
N SER A 91 -7.64 -21.50 -7.67
CA SER A 91 -6.86 -22.75 -7.61
C SER A 91 -7.63 -23.86 -6.90
N GLN A 92 -8.23 -23.57 -5.75
CA GLN A 92 -9.04 -24.53 -4.99
C GLN A 92 -10.34 -24.92 -5.72
N LYS A 93 -11.09 -23.95 -6.25
CA LYS A 93 -12.34 -24.16 -7.00
C LYS A 93 -12.14 -25.08 -8.20
N HIS A 94 -11.04 -24.91 -8.92
CA HIS A 94 -10.74 -25.66 -10.13
C HIS A 94 -9.77 -26.82 -9.92
N LYS A 95 -9.28 -27.04 -8.69
CA LYS A 95 -8.29 -28.07 -8.33
C LYS A 95 -7.04 -28.04 -9.22
N VAL A 96 -6.50 -26.85 -9.45
CA VAL A 96 -5.28 -26.61 -10.25
C VAL A 96 -4.23 -25.90 -9.41
N ASP A 97 -2.97 -25.90 -9.84
CA ASP A 97 -1.93 -25.12 -9.18
C ASP A 97 -2.13 -23.59 -9.34
N LEU A 98 -1.32 -22.81 -8.61
CA LEU A 98 -1.44 -21.34 -8.58
C LEU A 98 -1.14 -20.68 -9.93
N ARG A 99 -0.24 -21.24 -10.76
CA ARG A 99 0.11 -20.68 -12.07
C ARG A 99 -1.01 -20.94 -13.07
N ALA A 100 -1.57 -22.13 -13.06
CA ALA A 100 -2.73 -22.49 -13.85
C ALA A 100 -3.97 -21.68 -13.45
N ALA A 101 -4.18 -21.42 -12.15
CA ALA A 101 -5.24 -20.54 -11.66
C ALA A 101 -5.05 -19.09 -12.15
N ALA A 102 -3.84 -18.55 -12.06
CA ALA A 102 -3.51 -17.21 -12.56
C ALA A 102 -3.74 -17.10 -14.09
N LYS A 103 -3.29 -18.10 -14.86
CA LYS A 103 -3.54 -18.19 -16.30
C LYS A 103 -5.05 -18.23 -16.60
N ARG A 104 -5.81 -19.06 -15.87
CA ARG A 104 -7.28 -19.13 -16.00
C ARG A 104 -7.93 -17.77 -15.77
N ILE A 105 -7.51 -17.01 -14.76
CA ILE A 105 -8.07 -15.66 -14.51
C ILE A 105 -7.85 -14.75 -15.73
N ASN A 106 -6.68 -14.82 -16.38
CA ASN A 106 -6.38 -14.03 -17.58
C ASN A 106 -7.14 -14.46 -18.83
N GLU A 107 -7.53 -15.72 -18.96
CA GLU A 107 -8.13 -16.27 -20.18
C GLU A 107 -9.66 -16.35 -20.08
N ASP A 108 -10.18 -16.74 -18.91
CA ASP A 108 -11.61 -17.00 -18.67
C ASP A 108 -12.25 -15.83 -17.91
N LYS A 109 -13.21 -15.16 -18.54
CA LYS A 109 -13.93 -14.01 -17.95
C LYS A 109 -14.82 -14.42 -16.78
N THR A 110 -15.22 -15.69 -16.71
CA THR A 110 -16.11 -16.22 -15.66
C THR A 110 -15.33 -16.79 -14.46
N ALA A 111 -13.98 -16.81 -14.53
CA ALA A 111 -13.13 -17.42 -13.50
C ALA A 111 -13.37 -16.87 -12.09
N LEU A 112 -13.81 -15.62 -11.99
CA LEU A 112 -14.04 -14.91 -10.71
C LEU A 112 -15.50 -15.00 -10.21
N GLU A 113 -16.42 -15.53 -11.02
CA GLU A 113 -17.84 -15.58 -10.68
C GLU A 113 -18.11 -16.53 -9.49
N GLY A 114 -18.89 -16.04 -8.52
CA GLY A 114 -19.30 -16.79 -7.32
C GLY A 114 -18.14 -17.19 -6.40
N LEU A 115 -17.02 -16.47 -6.41
CA LEU A 115 -15.82 -16.81 -5.64
C LEU A 115 -15.89 -16.39 -4.15
N PHE A 116 -16.71 -15.39 -3.83
CA PHE A 116 -16.91 -14.83 -2.49
C PHE A 116 -18.40 -14.69 -2.17
#